data_AF-A0A4Q3CAL0-F1
#
_entry.id   AF-A0A4Q3CAL0-F1
#
_cell.length_a   1.000
_cell.length_b   1.000
_cell.length_c   1.000
_cell.angle_alpha   90.00
_cell.angle_beta   90.00
_cell.angle_gamma   90.00
#
_symmetry.space_group_name_H-M   'P 1'
#
loop_
_entity.id
_entity.type
_entity.pdbx_description
1 polymer ?
#
loop_
_entity_poly.entity_id
_entity_poly.type
_entity_poly.pdbx_seq_one_letter_code
_entity_poly.pdbx_strand_id
1 'polypeptide(L)'
;MLLLLQIADLLLGVLRWIIIIQAILSWLVAFNVINTYNDFVRQVLFALDKITAPIYRPIRKVMPDFGALDLSPLVALLLIII
;
A
#
# COMPACT_ATOMS: atom_id res chain seq x y z
N MET A 1 5.20 23.15 -19.03
CA MET A 1 3.98 22.80 -18.27
C MET A 1 3.58 21.34 -18.44
N LEU A 2 3.42 20.84 -19.67
CA LEU A 2 2.97 19.46 -19.95
C LEU A 2 3.85 18.35 -19.34
N LEU A 3 5.18 18.51 -19.38
CA LEU A 3 6.14 17.52 -18.87
C LEU A 3 6.02 17.28 -17.35
N LEU A 4 5.75 18.33 -16.57
CA LEU A 4 5.57 18.20 -15.11
C LEU A 4 4.33 17.37 -14.78
N LEU A 5 3.23 17.59 -15.51
CA LEU A 5 2.01 16.81 -15.36
C LEU A 5 2.22 15.35 -15.75
N GLN A 6 2.94 15.09 -16.85
CA GLN A 6 3.27 13.72 -17.27
C GLN A 6 4.13 12.97 -16.26
N ILE A 7 5.12 13.64 -15.67
CA ILE A 7 5.94 13.05 -14.61
C ILE A 7 5.08 12.76 -13.38
N ALA A 8 4.20 13.67 -12.99
CA ALA A 8 3.29 13.46 -11.87
C ALA A 8 2.35 12.26 -12.11
N ASP A 9 1.76 12.15 -13.30
CA ASP A 9 0.91 11.02 -13.68
C ASP A 9 1.67 9.69 -13.65
N LEU A 10 2.93 9.69 -14.12
CA LEU A 10 3.79 8.50 -14.05
C LEU A 10 4.06 8.09 -12.61
N LEU A 11 4.40 9.05 -11.73
CA LEU A 11 4.65 8.79 -10.32
C LEU A 11 3.39 8.27 -9.61
N LEU A 12 2.22 8.85 -9.91
CA LEU A 12 0.94 8.37 -9.40
C LEU A 12 0.63 6.96 -9.90
N GLY A 13 0.94 6.65 -11.15
CA GLY A 13 0.82 5.31 -11.73
C GLY A 13 1.69 4.27 -11.00
N VAL A 14 2.96 4.61 -10.73
CA VAL A 14 3.87 3.76 -9.95
C VAL A 14 3.34 3.56 -8.53
N LEU A 15 2.88 4.63 -7.89
CA LEU A 15 2.31 4.57 -6.53
C LEU A 15 1.08 3.67 -6.46
N ARG A 16 0.18 3.71 -7.46
CA ARG A 16 -0.97 2.79 -7.54
C ARG A 16 -0.52 1.32 -7.53
N TRP A 17 0.48 0.97 -8.32
CA TRP A 17 1.00 -0.41 -8.36
C TRP A 17 1.64 -0.83 -7.04
N ILE A 18 2.41 0.05 -6.40
CA ILE A 18 2.99 -0.21 -5.08
C ILE A 18 1.90 -0.51 -4.04
N ILE A 19 0.83 0.31 -4.03
CA ILE A 19 -0.30 0.13 -3.12
C ILE A 19 -1.01 -1.21 -3.36
N ILE A 20 -1.24 -1.58 -4.63
CA ILE A 20 -1.83 -2.88 -4.99
C ILE A 20 -0.97 -4.04 -4.51
N ILE A 21 0.34 -4.01 -4.80
CA ILE A 21 1.27 -5.07 -4.41
C ILE A 21 1.30 -5.22 -2.90
N GLN A 22 1.36 -4.11 -2.16
CA GLN A 22 1.34 -4.16 -0.70
C GLN A 22 0.01 -4.69 -0.16
N ALA A 23 -1.13 -4.31 -0.74
CA ALA A 23 -2.44 -4.83 -0.32
C ALA A 23 -2.46 -6.37 -0.44
N ILE A 24 -2.06 -6.88 -1.61
CA ILE A 24 -1.98 -8.32 -1.87
C ILE A 24 -1.03 -9.00 -0.87
N LEU A 25 0.19 -8.47 -0.70
CA LEU A 25 1.16 -9.03 0.24
C LEU A 25 0.64 -9.01 1.69
N SER A 26 -0.04 -7.95 2.11
CA SER A 26 -0.61 -7.86 3.45
C SER A 26 -1.66 -8.94 3.69
N TRP A 27 -2.51 -9.23 2.69
CA TRP A 27 -3.51 -10.29 2.78
C TRP A 27 -2.86 -11.67 2.76
N LEU A 28 -1.86 -11.89 1.90
CA LEU A 28 -1.13 -13.15 1.86
C LEU A 28 -0.45 -13.47 3.20
N VAL A 29 0.05 -12.45 3.90
CA VAL A 29 0.59 -12.59 5.27
C VAL A 29 -0.53 -12.84 6.28
N ALA A 30 -1.62 -12.08 6.23
CA ALA A 30 -2.76 -12.21 7.15
C ALA A 30 -3.41 -13.61 7.09
N PHE A 31 -3.49 -14.19 5.90
CA PHE A 31 -4.01 -15.54 5.68
C PHE A 31 -2.94 -16.64 5.83
N ASN A 32 -1.76 -16.32 6.36
CA ASN A 32 -0.64 -17.25 6.55
C ASN A 32 -0.21 -17.99 5.26
N VAL A 33 -0.45 -17.40 4.09
CA VAL A 33 0.00 -17.95 2.79
C VAL A 33 1.50 -17.74 2.63
N ILE A 34 1.99 -16.58 3.07
CA ILE A 34 3.42 -16.23 3.05
C ILE A 34 3.93 -16.14 4.49
N ASN A 35 5.08 -16.77 4.70
CA ASN A 35 5.74 -16.76 5.99
C ASN A 35 6.68 -15.55 6.14
N THR A 36 6.42 -14.70 7.14
CA THR A 36 7.23 -13.53 7.49
C THR A 36 8.51 -13.85 8.27
N TYR A 37 8.75 -15.11 8.63
CA TYR A 37 10.02 -15.55 9.22
C TYR A 37 11.20 -15.45 8.22
N ASN A 38 10.93 -15.43 6.91
CA ASN A 38 11.95 -15.19 5.91
C ASN A 38 12.38 -13.71 5.91
N ASP A 39 13.66 -13.45 6.12
CA ASP A 39 14.20 -12.09 6.20
C ASP A 39 14.01 -11.28 4.91
N PHE A 40 13.98 -11.93 3.76
CA PHE A 40 13.67 -11.27 2.50
C PHE A 40 12.24 -10.72 2.49
N VAL A 41 11.25 -11.54 2.85
CA VAL A 41 9.84 -11.14 2.91
C VAL A 41 9.66 -10.00 3.92
N ARG A 42 10.29 -10.13 5.09
CA ARG A 42 10.24 -9.12 6.15
C ARG A 42 10.78 -7.77 5.67
N GLN A 43 11.91 -7.76 4.96
CA GLN A 43 12.50 -6.54 4.41
C GLN A 43 11.61 -5.88 3.35
N VAL A 44 11.02 -6.69 2.45
CA VAL A 44 10.09 -6.18 1.43
C VAL A 44 8.86 -5.55 2.09
N LEU A 45 8.24 -6.22 3.05
CA LEU A 45 7.08 -5.69 3.78
C LEU A 45 7.42 -4.39 4.52
N PHE A 46 8.58 -4.34 5.18
CA PHE A 46 9.05 -3.15 5.87
C PHE A 46 9.30 -1.98 4.91
N ALA A 47 9.92 -2.23 3.75
CA ALA A 47 10.15 -1.21 2.73
C ALA A 47 8.83 -0.67 2.16
N LEU A 48 7.88 -1.55 1.86
CA LEU A 48 6.56 -1.16 1.38
C LEU A 48 5.80 -0.34 2.43
N ASP A 49 5.78 -0.78 3.68
CA ASP A 49 5.12 -0.04 4.77
C ASP A 49 5.77 1.33 5.00
N LYS A 50 7.10 1.45 4.91
CA LYS A 50 7.78 2.75 4.97
C LYS A 50 7.34 3.72 3.88
N ILE A 51 7.14 3.22 2.65
CA ILE A 51 6.74 4.02 1.50
C ILE A 51 5.28 4.45 1.62
N THR A 52 4.40 3.56 2.06
CA THR A 52 2.95 3.82 2.05
C THR A 52 2.38 4.32 3.39
N ALA A 53 3.13 4.18 4.50
CA ALA A 53 2.72 4.67 5.81
C ALA A 53 2.29 6.15 5.84
N PRO A 54 2.94 7.10 5.11
CA PRO A 54 2.46 8.48 5.06
C PRO A 54 1.04 8.62 4.51
N ILE A 55 0.63 7.73 3.60
CA ILE A 55 -0.69 7.71 2.97
C ILE A 55 -1.68 6.93 3.84
N TYR A 56 -1.27 5.78 4.38
CA TYR A 56 -2.19 4.91 5.11
C TYR A 56 -2.42 5.32 6.56
N ARG A 57 -1.44 5.92 7.24
CA ARG A 57 -1.60 6.39 8.63
C ARG A 57 -2.79 7.33 8.81
N PRO A 58 -3.00 8.38 7.99
CA PRO A 58 -4.18 9.22 8.13
C PRO A 58 -5.48 8.46 7.82
N ILE A 59 -5.46 7.53 6.84
CA ILE A 59 -6.63 6.71 6.50
C ILE A 59 -7.02 5.79 7.66
N ARG A 60 -6.05 5.08 8.25
CA ARG A 60 -6.25 4.17 9.40
C ARG A 60 -6.80 4.88 10.64
N LYS A 61 -6.55 6.19 10.81
CA LYS A 61 -7.11 6.95 11.93
C LYS A 61 -8.61 7.19 11.82
N VAL A 62 -9.16 7.14 10.60
CA VAL A 62 -10.57 7.43 10.32
C VAL A 62 -11.36 6.14 10.10
N MET A 63 -10.70 5.08 9.63
CA MET A 63 -11.37 3.81 9.37
C MET A 63 -11.60 2.96 10.65
N PRO A 64 -12.64 2.11 10.65
CA PRO A 64 -12.80 1.08 11.66
C PRO A 64 -11.68 0.03 11.60
N ASP A 65 -11.42 -0.62 12.73
CA ASP A 65 -10.51 -1.77 12.78
C ASP A 65 -11.19 -3.01 12.17
N PHE A 66 -10.69 -3.47 11.02
CA PHE A 66 -11.19 -4.65 10.30
C PHE A 66 -10.46 -5.96 10.71
N GLY A 67 -9.77 -5.96 11.84
CA GLY A 67 -9.05 -7.13 12.37
C GLY A 67 -7.83 -7.50 11.52
N ALA A 68 -7.82 -8.73 10.98
CA ALA A 68 -6.69 -9.26 10.20
C ALA A 68 -6.55 -8.65 8.79
N LEU A 69 -7.59 -7.96 8.30
CA LEU A 69 -7.61 -7.36 6.97
C LEU A 69 -7.39 -5.85 7.06
N ASP A 70 -6.33 -5.33 6.44
CA ASP A 70 -6.17 -3.88 6.28
C ASP A 70 -6.85 -3.42 4.98
N LEU A 71 -7.91 -2.60 5.11
CA LEU A 71 -8.62 -2.00 3.98
C LEU A 71 -8.06 -0.64 3.57
N SER A 72 -7.04 -0.12 4.27
CA SER A 72 -6.44 1.20 3.99
C SER A 72 -5.88 1.32 2.58
N PRO A 73 -5.23 0.28 2.02
CA PRO A 73 -4.79 0.31 0.62
C PRO A 73 -5.95 0.53 -0.36
N LEU A 74 -7.12 -0.03 -0.09
CA LEU A 74 -8.29 0.10 -0.96
C LEU A 74 -8.81 1.55 -0.97
N VAL A 75 -8.90 2.17 0.21
CA VAL A 75 -9.27 3.59 0.33
C VAL A 75 -8.22 4.49 -0.31
N ALA A 76 -6.93 4.18 -0.14
CA ALA A 76 -5.86 4.93 -0.80
C ALA A 76 -5.96 4.85 -2.33
N LEU A 77 -6.27 3.68 -2.89
CA LEU A 77 -6.50 3.53 -4.33
C LEU A 77 -7.69 4.35 -4.82
N LEU A 78 -8.80 4.33 -4.08
CA LEU A 78 -9.98 5.12 -4.42
C LEU A 78 -9.66 6.61 -4.47
N LEU A 79 -8.89 7.13 -3.50
CA LEU A 79 -8.44 8.53 -3.47
C LEU A 79 -7.48 8.91 -4.60
N ILE A 80 -6.75 7.96 -5.17
CA ILE A 80 -5.82 8.21 -6.29
C ILE A 80 -6.53 8.09 -7.66
N ILE A 81 -7.62 7.32 -7.71
CA ILE A 81 -8.37 7.06 -8.95
C ILE A 81 -9.43 8.14 -9.21
N ILE A 82 -10.08 8.63 -8.15
CA ILE A 82 -11.13 9.67 -8.21
C ILE A 82 -10.48 11.05 -8.30
#